data_AF-A0A1V9G5N8-F1
#
_entry.id   AF-A0A1V9G5N8-F1
#
_cell.length_a   1.000
_cell.length_b   1.000
_cell.length_c   1.000
_cell.angle_alpha   90.00
_cell.angle_beta   90.00
_cell.angle_gamma   90.00
#
_symmetry.space_group_name_H-M   'P 1'
#
loop_
_entity.id
_entity.type
_entity.pdbx_description
1 polymer ?
#
loop_
_entity_poly.entity_id
_entity_poly.type
_entity_poly.pdbx_seq_one_letter_code
_entity_poly.pdbx_strand_id
1 'polypeptide(L)'
;MIILHENTNMNPEMPAPAFSLKGMKRAFYVFVTFNVIIAITALVMYFVFEPTGNYNVLGATNPWYLVVMYAAFGIINYFSSKKVTKFIRETADPIKRFSKYESFYKKKTIANAFACATTLVLFIITGKYTFLYLLGLQMIIPVMLYPRKKMLSALFEEGVQFS
;
A
#
# COMPACT_ATOMS: atom_id res chain seq x y z
N MET A 1 44.72 -18.17 39.10
CA MET A 1 44.30 -17.28 38.00
C MET A 1 44.39 -18.10 36.72
N ILE A 2 43.29 -18.74 36.32
CA ILE A 2 43.22 -19.55 35.11
C ILE A 2 42.60 -18.66 34.04
N ILE A 3 43.40 -18.28 33.05
CA ILE A 3 42.91 -17.55 31.87
C ILE A 3 42.29 -18.62 30.96
N LEU A 4 40.97 -18.72 31.00
CA LEU A 4 40.20 -19.44 29.98
C LEU A 4 40.28 -18.62 28.69
N HIS A 5 41.17 -19.03 27.80
CA HIS A 5 41.07 -18.70 26.38
C HIS A 5 39.82 -19.38 25.84
N GLU A 6 38.69 -18.70 25.92
CA GLU A 6 37.49 -19.07 25.17
C GLU A 6 37.71 -18.63 23.72
N ASN A 7 38.45 -19.47 22.99
CA ASN A 7 38.55 -19.43 21.55
C ASN A 7 37.20 -19.88 20.97
N THR A 8 36.22 -18.98 21.01
CA THR A 8 34.99 -19.13 20.25
C THR A 8 35.33 -18.86 18.79
N ASN A 9 35.67 -19.95 18.10
CA ASN A 9 35.56 -20.06 16.65
C ASN A 9 34.19 -19.50 16.24
N MET A 10 34.16 -18.24 15.81
CA MET A 10 32.99 -17.64 15.20
C MET A 10 32.73 -18.43 13.92
N ASN A 11 31.60 -19.12 13.95
CA ASN A 11 31.01 -19.91 12.88
C ASN A 11 31.14 -19.18 11.52
N PRO A 12 31.69 -19.83 10.48
CA PRO A 12 31.88 -19.21 9.18
C PRO A 12 30.52 -18.91 8.54
N GLU A 13 30.39 -17.70 7.99
CA GLU A 13 29.41 -17.34 6.97
C GLU A 13 27.98 -17.84 7.23
N MET A 14 27.24 -17.19 8.13
CA MET A 14 25.78 -17.24 8.00
C MET A 14 25.44 -16.64 6.63
N PRO A 15 24.86 -17.41 5.69
CA PRO A 15 24.51 -16.89 4.38
C PRO A 15 23.56 -15.72 4.59
N ALA A 16 23.87 -14.58 3.98
CA ALA A 16 23.02 -13.40 4.03
C ALA A 16 21.57 -13.82 3.70
N PRO A 17 20.57 -13.43 4.52
CA PRO A 17 19.21 -13.88 4.31
C PRO A 17 18.73 -13.41 2.94
N ALA A 18 18.48 -14.36 2.02
CA ALA A 18 17.97 -14.06 0.70
C ALA A 18 16.46 -13.78 0.80
N PHE A 19 16.08 -12.51 0.71
CA PHE A 19 14.67 -12.14 0.75
C PHE A 19 14.06 -12.23 -0.65
N SER A 20 12.97 -13.01 -0.78
CA SER A 20 12.22 -13.10 -2.01
C SER A 20 11.20 -11.97 -2.12
N LEU A 21 11.35 -11.10 -3.12
CA LEU A 21 10.36 -10.04 -3.39
C LEU A 21 9.18 -10.52 -4.24
N LYS A 22 9.12 -11.81 -4.59
CA LYS A 22 8.12 -12.38 -5.52
C LYS A 22 6.68 -12.10 -5.05
N GLY A 23 6.39 -12.24 -3.76
CA GLY A 23 5.06 -12.00 -3.19
C GLY A 23 4.64 -10.53 -3.25
N MET A 24 5.57 -9.61 -2.99
CA MET A 24 5.34 -8.16 -3.07
C MET A 24 5.18 -7.70 -4.52
N LYS A 25 6.03 -8.18 -5.44
CA LYS A 25 5.93 -7.92 -6.88
C LYS A 25 4.58 -8.38 -7.43
N ARG A 26 4.14 -9.60 -7.09
CA ARG A 26 2.83 -10.13 -7.51
C ARG A 26 1.68 -9.26 -6.98
N ALA A 27 1.70 -8.89 -5.70
CA ALA A 27 0.68 -8.02 -5.12
C ALA A 27 0.63 -6.65 -5.81
N PHE A 28 1.79 -6.07 -6.13
CA PHE A 28 1.87 -4.82 -6.88
C PHE A 28 1.30 -4.95 -8.29
N TYR A 29 1.65 -5.99 -9.05
CA TYR A 29 1.11 -6.18 -10.40
C TYR A 29 -0.40 -6.41 -10.41
N VAL A 30 -0.91 -7.27 -9.53
CA VAL A 30 -2.37 -7.49 -9.38
C VAL A 30 -3.06 -6.16 -9.10
N PHE A 31 -2.47 -5.34 -8.24
CA PHE A 31 -2.99 -4.03 -7.91
C PHE A 31 -2.95 -3.06 -9.11
N VAL A 32 -1.82 -2.96 -9.82
CA VAL A 32 -1.71 -2.10 -11.02
C VAL A 32 -2.76 -2.49 -12.06
N THR A 33 -2.89 -3.79 -12.36
CA THR A 33 -3.92 -4.29 -13.28
C THR A 33 -5.32 -3.91 -12.83
N PHE A 34 -5.62 -4.05 -11.52
CA PHE A 34 -6.91 -3.65 -10.97
C PHE A 34 -7.18 -2.15 -11.13
N ASN A 35 -6.19 -1.28 -10.94
CA ASN A 35 -6.38 0.16 -11.14
C ASN A 35 -6.54 0.53 -12.61
N VAL A 36 -5.83 -0.13 -13.52
CA VAL A 36 -6.03 0.05 -14.95
C VAL A 36 -7.48 -0.30 -15.33
N ILE A 37 -8.00 -1.42 -14.83
CA ILE A 37 -9.40 -1.82 -15.04
C ILE A 37 -10.36 -0.76 -14.48
N ILE A 38 -10.11 -0.27 -13.26
CA ILE A 38 -10.93 0.80 -12.64
C ILE A 38 -10.89 2.07 -13.49
N ALA A 39 -9.71 2.50 -13.95
CA ALA A 39 -9.55 3.72 -14.74
C ALA A 39 -10.26 3.62 -16.09
N ILE A 40 -10.13 2.48 -16.78
CA ILE A 40 -10.85 2.19 -18.03
C ILE A 40 -12.36 2.20 -17.76
N THR A 41 -12.82 1.53 -16.70
CA THR A 41 -14.24 1.52 -16.34
C THR A 41 -14.74 2.94 -16.05
N ALA A 42 -13.99 3.74 -15.30
CA ALA A 42 -14.35 5.13 -15.01
C ALA A 42 -14.49 5.96 -16.29
N LEU A 43 -13.55 5.82 -17.23
CA LEU A 43 -13.58 6.51 -18.52
C LEU A 43 -14.76 6.07 -19.38
N VAL A 44 -15.01 4.76 -19.52
CA VAL A 44 -16.14 4.23 -20.28
C VAL A 44 -17.46 4.73 -19.69
N MET A 45 -17.62 4.64 -18.37
CA MET A 45 -18.84 5.11 -17.69
C MET A 45 -19.02 6.62 -17.87
N TYR A 46 -17.93 7.40 -17.83
CA TYR A 46 -17.98 8.83 -18.07
C TYR A 46 -18.55 9.19 -19.46
N PHE A 47 -18.14 8.46 -20.51
CA PHE A 47 -18.63 8.70 -21.87
C PHE A 47 -20.01 8.10 -22.13
N VAL A 48 -20.36 6.97 -21.52
CA VAL A 48 -21.66 6.29 -21.71
C VAL A 48 -22.79 6.99 -20.96
N PHE A 49 -22.53 7.50 -19.75
CA PHE A 49 -23.55 8.02 -18.86
C PHE A 49 -23.58 9.54 -18.78
N GLU A 50 -23.20 10.24 -19.87
CA GLU A 50 -23.09 11.70 -20.01
C GLU A 50 -23.68 12.50 -18.81
N PRO A 51 -22.84 13.19 -18.02
CA PRO A 51 -23.22 13.62 -16.66
C PRO A 51 -24.27 14.73 -16.55
N THR A 52 -24.93 15.04 -17.64
CA THR A 52 -25.90 16.12 -17.82
C THR A 52 -27.36 15.70 -17.59
N GLY A 53 -27.67 14.40 -17.48
CA GLY A 53 -29.06 13.95 -17.68
C GLY A 53 -29.91 13.58 -16.46
N ASN A 54 -29.42 12.75 -15.51
CA ASN A 54 -30.37 11.94 -14.74
C ASN A 54 -29.94 11.46 -13.33
N TYR A 55 -29.17 12.26 -12.57
CA TYR A 55 -28.74 11.87 -11.21
C TYR A 55 -29.64 12.43 -10.10
N ASN A 56 -30.93 12.06 -10.12
CA ASN A 56 -31.92 12.55 -9.14
C ASN A 56 -31.89 11.85 -7.78
N VAL A 57 -31.09 10.78 -7.58
CA VAL A 57 -31.15 9.99 -6.33
C VAL A 57 -30.17 10.50 -5.25
N LEU A 58 -29.01 11.05 -5.64
CA LEU A 58 -27.98 11.56 -4.70
C LEU A 58 -27.31 12.88 -5.14
N GLY A 59 -27.87 13.57 -6.15
CA GLY A 59 -27.34 14.85 -6.64
C GLY A 59 -27.19 15.92 -5.55
N ALA A 60 -28.07 15.91 -4.54
CA ALA A 60 -28.05 16.84 -3.42
C ALA A 60 -26.97 16.54 -2.37
N THR A 61 -26.36 15.35 -2.35
CA THR A 61 -25.36 14.99 -1.34
C THR A 61 -24.07 15.75 -1.59
N ASN A 62 -23.66 16.60 -0.64
CA ASN A 62 -22.43 17.36 -0.78
C ASN A 62 -21.21 16.41 -0.85
N PRO A 63 -20.47 16.35 -1.97
CA PRO A 63 -19.34 15.43 -2.14
C PRO A 63 -18.22 15.67 -1.12
N TRP A 64 -18.18 16.85 -0.49
CA TRP A 64 -17.23 17.18 0.57
C TRP A 64 -17.34 16.29 1.80
N TYR A 65 -18.53 15.76 2.12
CA TYR A 65 -18.68 14.83 3.25
C TYR A 65 -17.84 13.56 3.03
N LEU A 66 -17.83 13.04 1.81
CA LEU A 66 -17.04 11.88 1.45
C LEU A 66 -15.55 12.21 1.40
N VAL A 67 -15.16 13.38 0.89
CA VAL A 67 -13.77 13.86 0.96
C VAL A 67 -13.28 13.90 2.41
N VAL A 68 -14.06 14.48 3.32
CA VAL A 68 -13.74 14.55 4.76
C VAL A 68 -13.67 13.16 5.38
N MET A 69 -14.61 12.27 5.04
CA MET A 69 -14.60 10.88 5.51
C MET A 69 -13.34 10.14 5.04
N TYR A 70 -12.97 10.25 3.76
CA TYR A 70 -11.74 9.66 3.22
C TYR A 70 -10.48 10.27 3.87
N ALA A 71 -10.48 11.58 4.13
CA ALA A 71 -9.39 12.25 4.84
C ALA A 71 -9.25 11.72 6.28
N ALA A 72 -10.37 11.58 7.01
CA ALA A 72 -10.38 11.01 8.36
C ALA A 72 -9.88 9.56 8.36
N PHE A 73 -10.35 8.72 7.44
CA PHE A 73 -9.83 7.36 7.27
C PHE A 73 -8.33 7.35 6.92
N GLY A 74 -7.86 8.28 6.10
CA GLY A 74 -6.44 8.45 5.77
C GLY A 74 -5.60 8.77 7.01
N ILE A 75 -6.07 9.69 7.85
CA ILE A 75 -5.41 10.08 9.10
C ILE A 75 -5.36 8.89 10.08
N ILE A 76 -6.47 8.19 10.29
CA ILE A 76 -6.53 7.00 11.16
C ILE A 76 -5.56 5.93 10.65
N ASN A 77 -5.57 5.67 9.34
CA ASN A 77 -4.64 4.73 8.72
C ASN A 77 -3.18 5.15 8.89
N TYR A 78 -2.87 6.45 8.81
CA TYR A 78 -1.53 6.97 9.02
C TYR A 78 -1.03 6.71 10.45
N PHE A 79 -1.82 7.05 11.47
CA PHE A 79 -1.45 6.80 12.86
C PHE A 79 -1.30 5.31 13.19
N SER A 80 -2.22 4.48 12.70
CA SER A 80 -2.13 3.03 12.84
C SER A 80 -0.86 2.47 12.16
N SER A 81 -0.58 2.94 10.94
CA SER A 81 0.62 2.56 10.19
C SER A 81 1.91 2.96 10.90
N LYS A 82 1.94 4.12 11.56
CA LYS A 82 3.11 4.59 12.30
C LYS A 82 3.45 3.64 13.45
N LYS A 83 2.44 3.17 14.20
CA LYS A 83 2.62 2.16 15.27
C LYS A 83 3.13 0.83 14.71
N VAL A 84 2.53 0.33 13.63
CA VAL A 84 2.93 -0.94 13.00
C VAL A 84 4.35 -0.85 12.43
N THR A 85 4.71 0.26 11.80
CA THR A 85 6.06 0.46 11.25
C THR A 85 7.11 0.52 12.35
N LYS A 86 6.81 1.16 13.49
CA LYS A 86 7.68 1.17 14.66
C LYS A 86 7.90 -0.27 15.18
N PHE A 87 6.84 -1.04 15.34
CA PHE A 87 6.91 -2.45 15.76
C PHE A 87 7.70 -3.35 14.78
N ILE A 88 7.59 -3.10 13.47
CA ILE A 88 8.39 -3.80 12.46
C ILE A 88 9.88 -3.49 12.67
N ARG A 89 10.24 -2.21 12.85
CA ARG A 89 11.64 -1.80 13.09
C ARG A 89 12.24 -2.38 14.37
N GLU A 90 11.44 -2.51 15.42
CA GLU A 90 11.86 -3.07 16.71
C GLU A 90 11.98 -4.61 16.69
N THR A 91 11.55 -5.28 15.63
CA THR A 91 11.72 -6.75 15.51
C THR A 91 13.18 -7.08 15.20
N ALA A 92 13.89 -7.72 16.13
CA ALA A 92 15.32 -8.05 16.01
C ALA A 92 15.63 -9.03 14.87
N ASP A 93 14.77 -10.04 14.66
CA ASP A 93 14.94 -11.06 13.63
C ASP A 93 14.63 -10.49 12.22
N PRO A 94 15.61 -10.48 11.28
CA PRO A 94 15.45 -9.88 9.96
C PRO A 94 14.45 -10.64 9.08
N ILE A 95 14.31 -11.97 9.23
CA ILE A 95 13.34 -12.78 8.48
C ILE A 95 11.92 -12.45 8.95
N LYS A 96 11.71 -12.40 10.27
CA LYS A 96 10.41 -12.01 10.83
C LYS A 96 10.07 -10.55 10.51
N ARG A 97 11.05 -9.66 10.50
CA ARG A 97 10.88 -8.25 10.11
C ARG A 97 10.42 -8.13 8.66
N PHE A 98 11.01 -8.88 7.73
CA PHE A 98 10.61 -8.90 6.32
C PHE A 98 9.19 -9.44 6.14
N SER A 99 8.85 -10.58 6.75
CA SER A 99 7.50 -11.16 6.65
C SER A 99 6.40 -10.23 7.21
N LYS A 100 6.67 -9.56 8.33
CA LYS A 100 5.76 -8.54 8.88
C LYS A 100 5.59 -7.34 7.94
N TYR A 101 6.67 -6.88 7.33
CA TYR A 101 6.62 -5.79 6.35
C TYR A 101 5.86 -6.16 5.08
N GLU A 102 6.10 -7.36 4.53
CA GLU A 102 5.36 -7.88 3.38
C GLU A 102 3.86 -7.94 3.67
N SER A 103 3.49 -8.47 4.85
CA SER A 103 2.09 -8.56 5.29
C SER A 103 1.44 -7.19 5.43
N PHE A 104 2.16 -6.22 6.00
CA PHE A 104 1.73 -4.84 6.11
C PHE A 104 1.49 -4.19 4.74
N TYR A 105 2.44 -4.37 3.80
CA TYR A 105 2.33 -3.86 2.43
C TYR A 105 1.13 -4.46 1.69
N LYS A 106 0.93 -5.78 1.77
CA LYS A 106 -0.22 -6.46 1.16
C LYS A 106 -1.55 -5.92 1.70
N LYS A 107 -1.68 -5.80 3.03
CA LYS A 107 -2.89 -5.23 3.65
C LYS A 107 -3.18 -3.81 3.20
N LYS A 108 -2.16 -2.95 3.11
CA LYS A 108 -2.31 -1.58 2.60
C LYS A 108 -2.73 -1.53 1.14
N THR A 109 -2.14 -2.39 0.31
CA THR A 109 -2.45 -2.47 -1.12
C THR A 109 -3.91 -2.88 -1.33
N ILE A 110 -4.39 -3.87 -0.57
CA ILE A 110 -5.78 -4.33 -0.60
C ILE A 110 -6.73 -3.23 -0.10
N ALA A 111 -6.39 -2.56 1.01
CA ALA A 111 -7.22 -1.46 1.54
C ALA A 111 -7.34 -0.30 0.54
N ASN A 112 -6.26 0.03 -0.18
CA ASN A 112 -6.31 1.05 -1.22
C ASN A 112 -7.11 0.60 -2.45
N ALA A 113 -7.03 -0.68 -2.83
CA ALA A 113 -7.86 -1.24 -3.91
C ALA A 113 -9.36 -1.13 -3.56
N PHE A 114 -9.72 -1.46 -2.32
CA PHE A 114 -11.09 -1.30 -1.84
C PHE A 114 -11.53 0.18 -1.85
N ALA A 115 -10.67 1.09 -1.42
CA ALA A 115 -10.94 2.53 -1.49
C ALA A 115 -11.18 3.01 -2.93
N CYS A 116 -10.39 2.53 -3.90
CA CYS A 116 -10.55 2.85 -5.33
C CYS A 116 -11.89 2.32 -5.87
N ALA A 117 -12.24 1.07 -5.53
CA ALA A 117 -13.50 0.46 -5.94
C ALA A 117 -14.71 1.22 -5.38
N THR A 118 -14.70 1.58 -4.10
CA THR A 118 -15.78 2.37 -3.49
C THR A 118 -15.88 3.76 -4.12
N THR A 119 -14.74 4.40 -4.42
CA THR A 119 -14.71 5.71 -5.10
C THR A 119 -15.29 5.62 -6.52
N LEU A 120 -15.00 4.53 -7.25
CA LEU A 120 -15.57 4.27 -8.57
C LEU A 120 -17.09 4.08 -8.50
N VAL A 121 -17.58 3.28 -7.56
CA VAL A 121 -19.03 3.07 -7.37
C VAL A 121 -19.72 4.39 -7.05
N LEU A 122 -19.13 5.20 -6.17
CA LEU A 122 -19.66 6.53 -5.85
C LEU A 122 -19.64 7.48 -7.05
N PHE A 123 -18.58 7.43 -7.86
CA PHE A 123 -18.53 8.17 -9.12
C PHE A 123 -19.68 7.78 -10.06
N ILE A 124 -19.91 6.48 -10.25
CA ILE A 124 -20.98 5.96 -11.13
C ILE A 124 -22.37 6.40 -10.64
N ILE A 125 -22.63 6.30 -9.33
CA ILE A 125 -23.96 6.60 -8.77
C ILE A 125 -24.25 8.11 -8.76
N THR A 126 -23.23 8.93 -8.49
CA THR A 126 -23.43 10.38 -8.28
C THR A 126 -23.11 11.23 -9.51
N GLY A 127 -22.34 10.72 -10.47
CA GLY A 127 -21.89 11.46 -11.65
C GLY A 127 -20.93 12.63 -11.35
N LYS A 128 -20.41 12.76 -10.12
CA LYS A 128 -19.62 13.94 -9.72
C LYS A 128 -18.13 13.78 -10.04
N TYR A 129 -17.59 14.76 -10.75
CA TYR A 129 -16.17 14.87 -11.09
C TYR A 129 -15.21 14.83 -9.90
N THR A 130 -15.65 15.27 -8.71
CA THR A 130 -14.85 15.20 -7.47
C THR A 130 -14.34 13.78 -7.18
N PHE A 131 -15.12 12.75 -7.53
CA PHE A 131 -14.73 11.36 -7.33
C PHE A 131 -13.69 10.87 -8.34
N LEU A 132 -13.68 11.41 -9.56
CA LEU A 132 -12.61 11.17 -10.54
C LEU A 132 -11.26 11.69 -10.02
N TYR A 133 -11.24 12.90 -9.44
CA TYR A 133 -10.01 13.46 -8.83
C TYR A 133 -9.53 12.64 -7.62
N LEU A 134 -10.45 12.21 -6.74
CA LEU A 134 -10.13 11.33 -5.62
C LEU A 134 -9.55 9.99 -6.08
N LEU A 135 -10.12 9.41 -7.13
CA LEU A 135 -9.67 8.14 -7.70
C LEU A 135 -8.26 8.29 -8.31
N GLY A 136 -7.99 9.41 -9.00
CA GLY A 136 -6.66 9.78 -9.47
C GLY A 136 -5.62 9.85 -8.33
N LEU A 137 -5.94 10.53 -7.23
CA LEU A 137 -5.06 10.61 -6.05
C LEU A 137 -4.81 9.23 -5.42
N GLN A 138 -5.85 8.40 -5.29
CA GLN A 138 -5.75 7.06 -4.73
C GLN A 138 -4.89 6.10 -5.58
N MET A 139 -4.81 6.32 -6.90
CA MET A 139 -3.92 5.54 -7.77
C MET A 139 -2.43 5.85 -7.54
N ILE A 140 -2.08 7.04 -7.05
CA ILE A 140 -0.68 7.46 -6.85
C ILE A 140 -0.11 6.94 -5.51
N ILE A 141 -0.94 6.89 -4.45
CA ILE A 141 -0.56 6.46 -3.09
C ILE A 141 0.24 5.11 -3.06
N PRO A 142 -0.20 4.05 -3.74
CA PRO A 142 0.50 2.76 -3.80
C PRO A 142 1.86 2.80 -4.47
N VAL A 143 2.02 3.65 -5.48
CA VAL A 143 3.30 3.87 -6.17
C VAL A 143 4.28 4.56 -5.23
N MET A 144 3.79 5.49 -4.41
CA MET A 144 4.59 6.11 -3.34
C MET A 144 4.92 5.13 -2.22
N LEU A 145 4.03 4.18 -1.92
CA LEU A 145 4.20 3.15 -0.89
C LEU A 145 4.96 1.90 -1.37
N TYR A 146 5.30 1.80 -2.66
CA TYR A 146 6.08 0.68 -3.17
C TYR A 146 7.43 0.63 -2.45
N PRO A 147 7.84 -0.55 -1.93
CA PRO A 147 9.12 -0.71 -1.25
C PRO A 147 10.28 -0.49 -2.24
N ARG A 148 10.73 0.75 -2.37
CA ARG A 148 11.91 1.07 -3.18
C ARG A 148 13.12 0.36 -2.55
N LYS A 149 14.05 -0.13 -3.38
CA LYS A 149 15.29 -0.80 -2.93
C LYS A 149 16.00 -0.04 -1.80
N LYS A 150 16.03 1.31 -1.87
CA LYS A 150 16.60 2.18 -0.83
C LYS A 150 15.92 2.06 0.55
N MET A 151 14.61 1.84 0.58
CA MET A 151 13.85 1.70 1.82
C MET A 151 14.07 0.32 2.45
N LEU A 152 14.20 -0.71 1.62
CA LEU A 152 14.54 -2.06 2.05
C LEU A 152 15.99 -2.13 2.55
N SER A 153 16.96 -1.53 1.86
CA SER A 153 18.35 -1.49 2.32
C SER A 153 18.52 -0.73 3.65
N ALA A 154 17.74 0.35 3.86
CA ALA A 154 17.74 1.08 5.13
C ALA A 154 17.07 0.32 6.30
N LEU A 155 16.28 -0.72 6.02
CA LEU A 155 15.59 -1.55 7.02
C LEU A 155 16.35 -2.82 7.40
N PHE A 156 17.32 -3.24 6.58
CA PHE A 156 17.98 -4.54 6.68
C PHE A 156 19.53 -4.48 6.67
N GLU A 157 20.13 -3.29 6.77
CA GLU A 157 21.58 -3.03 6.70
C GLU A 157 22.26 -3.49 5.39
N GLU A 158 23.42 -2.90 5.08
CA GLU A 158 24.21 -3.19 3.88
C GLU A 158 24.81 -4.60 3.99
N GLY A 159 24.32 -5.55 3.19
CA GLY A 159 24.77 -6.95 3.20
C GLY A 159 23.71 -7.96 2.79
N VAL A 160 22.44 -7.54 2.74
CA VAL A 160 21.31 -8.40 2.38
C VAL A 160 21.09 -8.47 0.87
N GLN A 161 21.05 -9.68 0.32
CA GLN A 161 20.75 -9.92 -1.10
C GLN A 161 19.23 -10.03 -1.33
N PHE A 162 18.70 -9.20 -2.23
CA PHE A 162 17.29 -9.22 -2.65
C PHE A 162 17.15 -9.86 -4.04
N SER A 163 16.24 -10.83 -4.18
CA SER A 163 15.90 -11.51 -5.45
C SER A 163 14.51 -11.11 -5.99
#